data_AF-A0AA36MNK8-F1
#
_entry.id   AF-A0AA36MNK8-F1
#
_cell.length_a   1.000
_cell.length_b   1.000
_cell.length_c   1.000
_cell.angle_alpha   90.00
_cell.angle_beta   90.00
_cell.angle_gamma   90.00
#
_symmetry.space_group_name_H-M   'P 1'
#
loop_
_entity.id
_entity.type
_entity.pdbx_description
1 polymer ?
#
loop_
_entity_poly.entity_id
_entity_poly.type
_entity_poly.pdbx_seq_one_letter_code
_entity_poly.pdbx_strand_id
1 'polypeptide(L)'
;MGFGDTSAKDKKAAAAKAKDEAAKQAAEDESWQENDKGAVKKAARAADAAAKADAKLAAKAELKELERQEEEENSGMKGANKKGGGYKVTQAEIARRQALMAAAKPNPKKQTKKTEVVAAPKLEANLNRVEDAVDASGIDAALSALDVGGEKKSKTTYAEFEARELEGIRQENPGLKMSQAKERCFKMWERSPENPKNQDK
;
A
#
# COMPACT_ATOMS: atom_id res chain seq x y z
N MET A 1 22.12 -23.99 51.88
CA MET A 1 21.86 -22.77 52.69
C MET A 1 22.33 -21.57 51.88
N GLY A 2 21.49 -20.54 51.80
CA GLY A 2 21.46 -19.55 50.72
C GLY A 2 22.70 -18.67 50.61
N PHE A 3 23.29 -18.66 49.41
CA PHE A 3 24.23 -17.64 48.97
C PHE A 3 23.41 -16.46 48.43
N GLY A 4 22.95 -15.57 49.31
CA GLY A 4 22.00 -14.55 48.88
C GLY A 4 21.64 -13.45 49.87
N ASP A 5 22.42 -13.23 50.94
CA ASP A 5 22.23 -12.02 51.75
C ASP A 5 23.30 -11.00 51.41
N THR A 6 23.00 -10.14 50.43
CA THR A 6 23.77 -8.90 50.26
C THR A 6 23.61 -8.08 51.53
N SER A 7 24.74 -7.68 52.12
CA SER A 7 24.75 -6.95 53.39
C SER A 7 23.89 -5.69 53.27
N ALA A 8 23.27 -5.24 54.36
CA ALA A 8 22.53 -3.97 54.38
C ALA A 8 23.38 -2.80 53.85
N LYS A 9 24.71 -2.88 54.00
CA LYS A 9 25.67 -1.91 53.47
C LYS A 9 25.80 -1.99 51.93
N ASP A 10 25.78 -3.20 51.37
CA ASP A 10 25.80 -3.44 49.92
C ASP A 10 24.49 -3.03 49.25
N LYS A 11 23.34 -3.34 49.89
CA LYS A 11 22.02 -2.88 49.46
C LYS A 11 21.92 -1.34 49.45
N LYS A 12 22.48 -0.69 50.48
CA LYS A 12 22.55 0.78 50.56
C LYS A 12 23.47 1.38 49.50
N ALA A 13 24.62 0.75 49.24
CA ALA A 13 25.54 1.17 48.19
C ALA A 13 24.95 0.98 46.77
N ALA A 14 24.26 -0.13 46.52
CA ALA A 14 23.56 -0.38 45.26
C ALA A 14 22.41 0.63 45.05
N ALA A 15 21.63 0.94 46.08
CA ALA A 15 20.57 1.95 45.99
C ALA A 15 21.13 3.36 45.76
N ALA A 16 22.28 3.71 46.35
CA ALA A 16 22.94 4.99 46.08
C ALA A 16 23.44 5.07 44.63
N LYS A 17 24.11 4.02 44.14
CA LYS A 17 24.56 3.94 42.75
C LYS A 17 23.39 4.00 41.75
N ALA A 18 22.30 3.28 42.01
CA ALA A 18 21.11 3.31 41.17
C ALA A 18 20.46 4.71 41.12
N LYS A 19 20.49 5.46 42.23
CA LYS A 19 20.03 6.86 42.24
C LYS A 19 20.94 7.79 41.46
N ASP A 20 22.26 7.64 41.61
CA ASP A 20 23.23 8.43 40.87
C ASP A 20 23.16 8.13 39.37
N GLU A 21 22.95 6.87 39.00
CA GLU A 21 22.79 6.43 37.61
C GLU A 21 21.45 6.89 37.02
N ALA A 22 20.35 6.80 37.77
CA ALA A 22 19.06 7.36 37.35
C ALA A 22 19.13 8.90 37.19
N ALA A 23 19.86 9.60 38.06
CA ALA A 23 20.05 11.03 37.95
C ALA A 23 20.90 11.42 36.72
N LYS A 24 21.93 10.62 36.40
CA LYS A 24 22.72 10.79 35.17
C LYS A 24 21.90 10.50 33.93
N GLN A 25 21.16 9.40 33.92
CA GLN A 25 20.26 9.04 32.81
C GLN A 25 19.20 10.11 32.60
N ALA A 26 18.58 10.64 33.66
CA ALA A 26 17.61 11.73 33.53
C ALA A 26 18.24 13.02 32.95
N ALA A 27 19.46 13.36 33.36
CA ALA A 27 20.19 14.51 32.81
C ALA A 27 20.60 14.30 31.34
N GLU A 28 20.98 13.06 30.98
CA GLU A 28 21.25 12.67 29.60
C GLU A 28 19.95 12.75 28.77
N ASP A 29 18.86 12.13 29.22
CA ASP A 29 17.55 12.16 28.56
C ASP A 29 17.06 13.61 28.37
N GLU A 30 17.24 14.48 29.35
CA GLU A 30 16.93 15.90 29.26
C GLU A 30 17.79 16.60 28.20
N SER A 31 19.09 16.28 28.12
CA SER A 31 19.98 16.80 27.08
C SER A 31 19.65 16.30 25.67
N TRP A 32 19.00 15.15 25.56
CA TRP A 32 18.52 14.56 24.31
C TRP A 32 17.08 14.96 23.96
N GLN A 33 16.42 15.81 24.74
CA GLN A 33 15.08 16.28 24.41
C GLN A 33 15.10 17.18 23.18
N GLU A 34 14.26 16.81 22.21
CA GLU A 34 14.04 17.57 21.00
C GLU A 34 13.24 18.85 21.32
N ASN A 35 13.92 20.00 21.32
CA ASN A 35 13.31 21.29 21.64
C ASN A 35 12.86 22.07 20.39
N ASP A 36 13.13 21.57 19.18
CA ASP A 36 12.70 22.23 17.95
C ASP A 36 11.16 22.21 17.81
N LYS A 37 10.57 23.39 17.62
CA LYS A 37 9.10 23.54 17.54
C LYS A 37 8.52 22.79 16.35
N GLY A 38 9.26 22.62 15.26
CA GLY A 38 8.84 21.87 14.08
C GLY A 38 8.85 20.37 14.35
N ALA A 39 9.93 19.86 14.92
CA ALA A 39 10.10 18.46 15.30
C ALA A 39 9.07 18.02 16.36
N VAL A 40 8.85 18.82 17.42
CA VAL A 40 7.83 18.55 18.45
C VAL A 40 6.43 18.49 17.85
N LYS A 41 6.08 19.44 16.98
CA LYS A 41 4.77 19.43 16.29
C LYS A 41 4.60 18.23 15.36
N LYS A 42 5.68 17.75 14.72
CA LYS A 42 5.66 16.57 13.86
C LYS A 42 5.49 15.29 14.68
N ALA A 43 6.22 15.16 15.78
CA ALA A 43 6.09 14.06 16.73
C ALA A 43 4.68 13.99 17.34
N ALA A 44 4.12 15.13 17.76
CA ALA A 44 2.76 15.21 18.29
C ALA A 44 1.70 14.78 17.26
N ARG A 45 1.84 15.18 15.99
CA ARG A 45 0.93 14.72 14.92
C ARG A 45 1.07 13.23 14.64
N ALA A 46 2.28 12.69 14.67
CA ALA A 46 2.51 11.26 14.49
C ALA A 46 1.90 10.45 15.64
N ALA A 47 2.06 10.91 16.89
CA ALA A 47 1.46 10.28 18.07
C ALA A 47 -0.07 10.33 18.04
N ASP A 48 -0.68 11.47 17.66
CA ASP A 48 -2.14 11.58 17.51
C ASP A 48 -2.69 10.67 16.40
N ALA A 49 -1.95 10.54 15.28
CA ALA A 49 -2.32 9.62 14.20
C ALA A 49 -2.24 8.14 14.64
N ALA A 50 -1.19 7.77 15.39
CA ALA A 50 -1.04 6.42 15.94
C ALA A 50 -2.15 6.11 16.97
N ALA A 51 -2.40 7.01 17.92
CA ALA A 51 -3.47 6.84 18.92
C ALA A 51 -4.85 6.67 18.29
N LYS A 52 -5.15 7.42 17.21
CA LYS A 52 -6.40 7.27 16.44
C LYS A 52 -6.48 5.96 15.67
N ALA A 53 -5.35 5.42 15.19
CA ALA A 53 -5.31 4.12 14.53
C ALA A 53 -5.56 3.00 15.55
N ASP A 54 -4.89 3.05 16.70
CA ASP A 54 -5.05 2.08 17.78
C ASP A 54 -6.47 2.09 18.35
N ALA A 55 -7.05 3.27 18.59
CA ALA A 55 -8.44 3.39 19.05
C ALA A 55 -9.44 2.80 18.05
N LYS A 56 -9.21 2.97 16.74
CA LYS A 56 -10.06 2.36 15.70
C LYS A 56 -9.92 0.85 15.64
N LEU A 57 -8.72 0.32 15.86
CA LEU A 57 -8.48 -1.11 15.89
C LEU A 57 -9.12 -1.74 17.13
N ALA A 58 -8.99 -1.11 18.30
CA ALA A 58 -9.65 -1.51 19.53
C ALA A 58 -11.19 -1.51 19.37
N ALA A 59 -11.77 -0.42 18.86
CA ALA A 59 -13.21 -0.35 18.62
C ALA A 59 -13.72 -1.42 17.64
N LYS A 60 -12.94 -1.77 16.61
CA LYS A 60 -13.29 -2.87 15.70
C LYS A 60 -13.19 -4.24 16.35
N ALA A 61 -12.19 -4.45 17.21
CA ALA A 61 -12.05 -5.69 17.95
C ALA A 61 -13.20 -5.89 18.94
N GLU A 62 -13.59 -4.84 19.66
CA GLU A 62 -14.74 -4.85 20.57
C GLU A 62 -16.06 -5.10 19.82
N LEU A 63 -16.28 -4.44 18.68
CA LEU A 63 -17.47 -4.66 17.86
C LEU A 63 -17.56 -6.11 17.36
N LYS A 64 -16.44 -6.67 16.89
CA LYS A 64 -16.38 -8.06 16.41
C LYS A 64 -16.62 -9.06 17.53
N GLU A 65 -16.13 -8.77 18.73
CA GLU A 65 -16.36 -9.61 19.90
C GLU A 65 -17.84 -9.61 20.30
N LEU A 66 -18.48 -8.43 20.30
CA LEU A 66 -19.91 -8.29 20.57
C LEU A 66 -20.75 -9.01 19.51
N GLU A 67 -20.42 -8.87 18.22
CA GLU A 67 -21.09 -9.60 17.13
C GLU A 67 -20.96 -11.13 17.31
N ARG A 68 -19.77 -11.62 17.69
CA ARG A 68 -19.57 -13.03 18.00
C ARG A 68 -20.44 -13.49 19.17
N GLN A 69 -20.53 -12.70 20.24
CA GLN A 69 -21.38 -13.02 21.39
C GLN A 69 -22.86 -13.08 20.99
N GLU A 70 -23.34 -12.13 20.18
CA GLU A 70 -24.71 -12.13 19.64
C GLU A 70 -24.97 -13.34 18.72
N GLU A 71 -23.99 -13.75 17.91
CA GLU A 71 -24.09 -14.96 17.08
C GLU A 71 -24.12 -16.24 17.92
N GLU A 72 -23.31 -16.33 18.97
CA GLU A 72 -23.27 -17.46 19.90
C GLU A 72 -24.60 -17.60 20.67
N GLU A 73 -25.12 -16.49 21.22
CA GLU A 73 -26.43 -16.46 21.88
C GLU A 73 -27.57 -16.84 20.93
N ASN A 74 -27.55 -16.32 19.70
CA ASN A 74 -28.54 -16.67 18.67
C ASN A 74 -28.41 -18.12 18.17
N SER A 75 -27.19 -18.68 18.17
CA SER A 75 -26.95 -20.08 17.79
C SER A 75 -27.50 -21.07 18.83
N GLY A 76 -27.49 -20.71 20.12
CA GLY A 76 -28.13 -21.47 21.19
C GLY A 76 -29.66 -21.55 21.04
N MET A 77 -30.28 -20.52 20.44
CA MET A 77 -31.72 -20.50 20.14
C MET A 77 -32.09 -21.34 18.90
N LYS A 78 -31.10 -21.68 18.04
CA LYS A 78 -31.32 -22.37 16.76
C LYS A 78 -31.74 -23.85 16.89
N GLY A 79 -31.68 -24.40 18.11
CA GLY A 79 -32.14 -25.76 18.42
C GLY A 79 -33.63 -25.90 18.77
N ALA A 80 -34.32 -24.81 19.13
CA ALA A 80 -35.70 -24.90 19.64
C ALA A 80 -36.78 -25.07 18.56
N ASN A 81 -36.44 -24.96 17.26
CA ASN A 81 -37.42 -25.05 16.17
C ASN A 81 -37.27 -26.29 15.27
N LYS A 82 -36.56 -27.33 15.72
CA LYS A 82 -36.48 -28.62 15.01
C LYS A 82 -37.64 -29.55 15.37
N LYS A 83 -38.87 -29.03 15.34
CA LYS A 83 -40.09 -29.84 15.17
C LYS A 83 -40.83 -29.29 13.96
N GLY A 84 -40.75 -30.04 12.87
CA GLY A 84 -41.46 -29.77 11.63
C GLY A 84 -42.94 -29.54 11.89
N GLY A 85 -43.38 -28.34 11.54
CA GLY A 85 -44.77 -27.95 11.50
C GLY A 85 -44.80 -26.58 10.85
N GLY A 86 -45.23 -26.51 9.59
CA GLY A 86 -45.50 -25.24 8.93
C GLY A 86 -46.53 -24.49 9.75
N TYR A 87 -46.07 -23.57 10.61
CA TYR A 87 -46.95 -22.75 11.42
C TYR A 87 -47.74 -21.88 10.45
N LYS A 88 -49.06 -22.10 10.39
CA LYS A 88 -49.95 -21.27 9.58
C LYS A 88 -49.91 -19.86 10.20
N VAL A 89 -49.11 -18.98 9.62
CA VAL A 89 -49.01 -17.58 10.04
C VAL A 89 -50.31 -16.90 9.62
N THR A 90 -51.03 -16.29 10.57
CA THR A 90 -52.24 -15.54 10.27
C THR A 90 -51.88 -14.25 9.54
N GLN A 91 -52.79 -13.74 8.70
CA GLN A 91 -52.51 -12.52 7.92
C GLN A 91 -52.19 -11.31 8.80
N ALA A 92 -52.77 -11.23 9.99
CA ALA A 92 -52.45 -10.20 10.98
C ALA A 92 -51.00 -10.30 11.49
N GLU A 93 -50.49 -11.51 11.69
CA GLU A 93 -49.10 -11.75 12.11
C GLU A 93 -48.13 -11.37 10.97
N ILE A 94 -48.48 -11.66 9.71
CA ILE A 94 -47.69 -11.23 8.54
C ILE A 94 -47.63 -9.70 8.47
N ALA A 95 -48.76 -9.02 8.63
CA ALA A 95 -48.83 -7.56 8.62
C ALA A 95 -48.02 -6.95 9.77
N ARG A 96 -48.09 -7.54 10.97
CA ARG A 96 -47.30 -7.11 12.14
C ARG A 96 -45.80 -7.29 11.91
N ARG A 97 -45.39 -8.42 11.34
CA ARG A 97 -43.98 -8.68 11.00
C ARG A 97 -43.47 -7.71 9.93
N GLN A 98 -44.28 -7.44 8.91
CA GLN A 98 -43.94 -6.46 7.87
C GLN A 98 -43.84 -5.04 8.44
N ALA A 99 -44.73 -4.65 9.35
CA ALA A 99 -44.69 -3.35 10.02
C ALA A 99 -43.44 -3.21 10.91
N LEU A 100 -43.10 -4.24 11.69
CA LEU A 100 -41.87 -4.27 12.49
C LEU A 100 -40.62 -4.22 11.62
N MET A 101 -40.59 -4.95 10.51
CA MET A 101 -39.46 -4.92 9.56
C MET A 101 -39.36 -3.57 8.85
N ALA A 102 -40.48 -2.89 8.58
CA ALA A 102 -40.49 -1.54 8.02
C ALA A 102 -40.04 -0.48 9.04
N ALA A 103 -40.36 -0.66 10.32
CA ALA A 103 -39.90 0.22 11.41
C ALA A 103 -38.43 -0.01 11.80
N ALA A 104 -37.92 -1.24 11.65
CA ALA A 104 -36.53 -1.61 11.90
C ALA A 104 -35.61 -1.29 10.71
N LYS A 105 -36.15 -0.94 9.53
CA LYS A 105 -35.34 -0.35 8.47
C LYS A 105 -34.82 0.99 8.97
N PRO A 106 -33.49 1.20 9.08
CA PRO A 106 -32.97 2.51 9.41
C PRO A 106 -33.51 3.48 8.36
N ASN A 107 -34.14 4.56 8.83
CA ASN A 107 -34.60 5.70 8.05
C ASN A 107 -33.62 5.93 6.90
N PRO A 108 -34.03 5.96 5.61
CA PRO A 108 -33.08 6.14 4.52
C PRO A 108 -32.32 7.42 4.80
N LYS A 109 -31.07 7.28 5.26
CA LYS A 109 -30.18 8.40 5.50
C LYS A 109 -30.27 9.22 4.23
N LYS A 110 -30.71 10.48 4.36
CA LYS A 110 -30.71 11.48 3.29
C LYS A 110 -29.48 11.18 2.47
N GLN A 111 -29.69 10.87 1.19
CA GLN A 111 -28.63 10.60 0.24
C GLN A 111 -27.73 11.84 0.22
N THR A 112 -26.74 11.89 1.11
CA THR A 112 -25.57 12.71 0.94
C THR A 112 -25.01 12.23 -0.37
N LYS A 113 -25.12 13.08 -1.39
CA LYS A 113 -24.60 12.87 -2.74
C LYS A 113 -23.37 11.99 -2.62
N LYS A 114 -23.44 10.78 -3.17
CA LYS A 114 -22.29 9.88 -3.24
C LYS A 114 -21.19 10.74 -3.85
N THR A 115 -20.23 11.15 -3.03
CA THR A 115 -18.96 11.66 -3.53
C THR A 115 -18.48 10.56 -4.42
N GLU A 116 -18.49 10.84 -5.72
CA GLU A 116 -17.89 10.01 -6.74
C GLU A 116 -16.60 9.47 -6.15
N VAL A 117 -16.52 8.15 -6.00
CA VAL A 117 -15.31 7.50 -5.51
C VAL A 117 -14.30 7.77 -6.62
N VAL A 118 -13.61 8.90 -6.52
CA VAL A 118 -12.46 9.23 -7.36
C VAL A 118 -11.55 8.03 -7.19
N ALA A 119 -11.44 7.25 -8.26
CA ALA A 119 -10.56 6.10 -8.28
C ALA A 119 -9.21 6.56 -7.74
N ALA A 120 -8.73 5.94 -6.67
CA ALA A 120 -7.45 6.29 -6.08
C ALA A 120 -6.43 6.32 -7.23
N PRO A 121 -5.68 7.42 -7.41
CA PRO A 121 -4.71 7.50 -8.48
C PRO A 121 -3.78 6.29 -8.35
N LYS A 122 -3.55 5.58 -9.45
CA LYS A 122 -2.57 4.49 -9.48
C LYS A 122 -1.25 5.09 -8.99
N LEU A 123 -0.76 4.54 -7.88
CA LEU A 123 0.52 4.94 -7.31
C LEU A 123 1.60 4.45 -8.28
N GLU A 124 2.11 5.36 -9.10
CA GLU A 124 3.28 5.10 -9.94
C GLU A 124 4.51 4.91 -9.04
N ALA A 125 5.34 3.93 -9.36
CA ALA A 125 6.56 3.68 -8.60
C ALA A 125 7.51 4.88 -8.70
N ASN A 126 8.11 5.27 -7.57
CA ASN A 126 9.11 6.35 -7.56
C ASN A 126 10.41 5.85 -8.18
N LEU A 127 10.58 6.12 -9.48
CA LEU A 127 11.75 5.71 -10.27
C LEU A 127 13.06 6.34 -9.77
N ASN A 128 13.00 7.44 -9.01
CA ASN A 128 14.21 8.04 -8.41
C ASN A 128 14.82 7.14 -7.31
N ARG A 129 14.13 6.07 -6.90
CA ARG A 129 14.63 5.08 -5.93
C ARG A 129 14.99 3.74 -6.58
N VAL A 130 14.68 3.54 -7.86
CA VAL A 130 15.10 2.36 -8.63
C VAL A 130 16.47 2.68 -9.23
N GLU A 131 17.46 2.62 -8.35
CA GLU A 131 18.90 2.41 -8.54
C GLU A 131 19.55 2.81 -9.88
N ASP A 132 20.42 3.81 -9.82
CA ASP A 132 21.63 3.91 -10.65
C ASP A 132 22.83 4.34 -9.78
N ALA A 133 22.94 3.78 -8.57
CA ALA A 133 24.16 3.92 -7.77
C ALA A 133 25.14 2.84 -8.21
N VAL A 134 25.89 3.11 -9.28
CA VAL A 134 26.94 2.21 -9.77
C VAL A 134 28.10 2.27 -8.76
N ASP A 135 28.15 1.31 -7.84
CA ASP A 135 29.24 1.17 -6.85
C ASP A 135 30.48 0.58 -7.54
N ALA A 136 31.24 1.42 -8.22
CA ALA A 136 32.47 1.06 -8.89
C ALA A 136 33.68 1.23 -7.96
N SER A 137 33.98 0.23 -7.15
CA SER A 137 35.18 0.19 -6.31
C SER A 137 36.40 -0.32 -7.09
N GLY A 138 36.92 0.50 -8.01
CA GLY A 138 38.17 0.23 -8.75
C GLY A 138 38.21 0.83 -10.15
N ILE A 139 39.42 1.02 -10.71
CA ILE A 139 39.60 1.65 -12.03
C ILE A 139 38.94 0.81 -13.15
N ASP A 140 39.10 -0.52 -13.14
CA ASP A 140 38.47 -1.39 -14.15
C ASP A 140 36.94 -1.45 -14.00
N ALA A 141 36.45 -1.41 -12.76
CA ALA A 141 35.01 -1.34 -12.47
C ALA A 141 34.42 0.01 -12.90
N ALA A 142 35.16 1.10 -12.72
CA ALA A 142 34.77 2.44 -13.14
C ALA A 142 34.81 2.58 -14.67
N LEU A 143 35.80 1.98 -15.34
CA LEU A 143 35.86 1.92 -16.80
C LEU A 143 34.70 1.09 -17.37
N SER A 144 34.36 -0.04 -16.75
CA SER A 144 33.20 -0.85 -17.17
C SER A 144 31.86 -0.17 -16.90
N ALA A 145 31.76 0.60 -15.81
CA ALA A 145 30.60 1.43 -15.50
C ALA A 145 30.45 2.61 -16.48
N LEU A 146 31.58 3.16 -16.96
CA LEU A 146 31.62 4.24 -17.93
C LEU A 146 31.48 3.73 -19.37
N ASP A 147 31.84 2.46 -19.63
CA ASP A 147 31.61 1.73 -20.88
C ASP A 147 30.12 1.36 -21.04
N VAL A 148 29.30 2.40 -20.99
CA VAL A 148 28.01 2.50 -21.69
C VAL A 148 28.30 2.71 -23.20
N GLY A 149 29.35 2.06 -23.72
CA GLY A 149 29.90 2.16 -25.08
C GLY A 149 29.36 1.12 -26.04
N GLY A 150 28.25 0.50 -25.68
CA GLY A 150 27.31 -0.04 -26.64
C GLY A 150 25.95 0.32 -26.11
N GLU A 151 25.44 1.50 -26.48
CA GLU A 151 24.01 1.76 -26.40
C GLU A 151 23.35 0.50 -26.92
N LYS A 152 22.74 -0.28 -26.03
CA LYS A 152 21.71 -1.23 -26.42
C LYS A 152 20.59 -0.33 -26.88
N LYS A 153 20.75 0.29 -28.07
CA LYS A 153 19.74 1.04 -28.78
C LYS A 153 18.55 0.13 -28.68
N SER A 154 17.61 0.58 -27.87
CA SER A 154 16.41 -0.17 -27.51
C SER A 154 15.98 -0.86 -28.79
N LYS A 155 15.91 -2.20 -28.78
CA LYS A 155 15.65 -2.99 -29.98
C LYS A 155 14.35 -2.47 -30.56
N THR A 156 14.45 -1.53 -31.51
CA THR A 156 13.28 -0.90 -32.08
C THR A 156 12.63 -2.03 -32.86
N THR A 157 11.48 -2.46 -32.40
CA THR A 157 10.79 -3.56 -33.06
C THR A 157 10.30 -3.04 -34.41
N TYR A 158 10.29 -3.91 -35.42
CA TYR A 158 9.75 -3.54 -36.73
C TYR A 158 8.33 -2.94 -36.62
N ALA A 159 7.54 -3.35 -35.62
CA ALA A 159 6.21 -2.83 -35.35
C ALA A 159 6.20 -1.34 -34.95
N GLU A 160 7.17 -0.89 -34.15
CA GLU A 160 7.29 0.52 -33.73
C GLU A 160 7.71 1.41 -34.91
N PHE A 161 8.64 0.91 -35.73
CA PHE A 161 9.05 1.59 -36.96
C PHE A 161 7.92 1.63 -37.99
N GLU A 162 7.18 0.53 -38.15
CA GLU A 162 6.02 0.46 -39.04
C GLU A 162 4.96 1.49 -38.64
N ALA A 163 4.60 1.59 -37.35
CA ALA A 163 3.59 2.53 -36.92
C ALA A 163 3.95 4.01 -37.21
N ARG A 164 5.23 4.38 -37.04
CA ARG A 164 5.72 5.74 -37.27
C ARG A 164 5.84 6.11 -38.75
N GLU A 165 6.45 5.23 -39.55
CA GLU A 165 6.75 5.53 -40.96
C GLU A 165 5.55 5.29 -41.88
N LEU A 166 4.64 4.39 -41.52
CA LEU A 166 3.45 4.10 -42.34
C LEU A 166 2.52 5.31 -42.44
N GLU A 167 2.44 6.14 -41.38
CA GLU A 167 1.66 7.38 -41.41
C GLU A 167 2.21 8.38 -42.43
N GLY A 168 3.54 8.58 -42.45
CA GLY A 168 4.21 9.43 -43.44
C GLY A 168 4.04 8.93 -44.88
N ILE A 169 4.27 7.64 -45.11
CA ILE A 169 4.14 7.02 -46.44
C ILE A 169 2.70 7.17 -46.99
N ARG A 170 1.70 7.08 -46.11
CA ARG A 170 0.29 7.26 -46.47
C ARG A 170 -0.04 8.72 -46.80
N GLN A 171 0.57 9.68 -46.11
CA GLN A 171 0.38 11.11 -46.40
C GLN A 171 1.05 11.51 -47.72
N GLU A 172 2.26 11.01 -47.99
CA GLU A 172 2.96 11.27 -49.25
C GLU A 172 2.29 10.62 -50.45
N ASN A 173 1.66 9.46 -50.25
CA ASN A 173 1.08 8.67 -51.34
C ASN A 173 -0.30 8.09 -50.95
N PRO A 174 -1.36 8.92 -50.91
CA PRO A 174 -2.69 8.49 -50.47
C PRO A 174 -3.37 7.47 -51.41
N GLY A 175 -2.82 7.25 -52.61
CA GLY A 175 -3.32 6.27 -53.58
C GLY A 175 -2.70 4.88 -53.49
N LEU A 176 -1.71 4.65 -52.62
CA LEU A 176 -1.09 3.33 -52.49
C LEU A 176 -1.98 2.36 -51.70
N LYS A 177 -2.04 1.10 -52.14
CA LYS A 177 -2.71 0.04 -51.39
C LYS A 177 -1.90 -0.26 -50.12
N MET A 178 -2.57 -0.61 -49.01
CA MET A 178 -1.89 -0.87 -47.72
C MET A 178 -0.75 -1.90 -47.82
N SER A 179 -0.89 -2.92 -48.68
CA SER A 179 0.18 -3.89 -48.95
C SER A 179 1.45 -3.24 -49.50
N GLN A 180 1.31 -2.28 -50.41
CA GLN A 180 2.42 -1.58 -51.05
C GLN A 180 3.06 -0.58 -50.09
N ALA A 181 2.26 0.07 -49.24
CA ALA A 181 2.77 0.97 -48.20
C ALA A 181 3.62 0.21 -47.16
N LYS A 182 3.15 -0.98 -46.74
CA LYS A 182 3.90 -1.89 -45.85
C LYS A 182 5.20 -2.38 -46.50
N GLU A 183 5.17 -2.76 -47.78
CA GLU A 183 6.36 -3.21 -48.50
C GLU A 183 7.41 -2.08 -48.63
N ARG A 184 6.96 -0.84 -48.87
CA ARG A 184 7.84 0.33 -48.91
C ARG A 184 8.44 0.63 -47.54
N CYS A 185 7.65 0.54 -46.48
CA CYS A 185 8.10 0.68 -45.10
C CYS A 185 9.15 -0.39 -44.74
N PHE A 186 8.90 -1.66 -45.10
CA PHE A 186 9.85 -2.75 -44.90
C PHE A 186 11.20 -2.51 -45.61
N LYS A 187 11.18 -2.01 -46.84
CA LYS A 187 12.42 -1.66 -47.58
C LYS A 187 13.18 -0.48 -46.97
N MET A 188 12.50 0.42 -46.26
CA MET A 188 13.16 1.47 -45.48
C MET A 188 13.75 0.89 -44.19
N TRP A 189 13.03 -0.02 -43.54
CA TRP A 189 13.52 -0.74 -42.36
C TRP A 189 14.79 -1.54 -42.65
N GLU A 190 14.84 -2.28 -43.76
CA GLU A 190 16.02 -3.05 -44.16
C GLU A 190 17.28 -2.19 -44.36
N ARG A 191 17.13 -0.90 -44.68
CA ARG A 191 18.26 0.04 -44.84
C ARG A 191 18.50 0.90 -43.60
N SER A 192 17.60 0.87 -42.63
CA SER A 192 17.67 1.72 -41.44
C SER A 192 18.82 1.26 -40.54
N PRO A 193 19.57 2.19 -39.92
CA PRO A 193 20.52 1.85 -38.88
C PRO A 193 19.81 1.22 -37.66
N GLU A 194 18.53 1.51 -37.44
CA GLU A 194 17.76 0.97 -36.31
C GLU A 194 17.45 -0.54 -36.46
N ASN A 195 17.68 -1.14 -37.62
CA ASN A 195 17.46 -2.56 -37.84
C ASN A 195 18.56 -3.39 -37.18
N PRO A 196 18.25 -4.33 -36.26
CA PRO A 196 19.23 -5.20 -35.63
C PRO A 196 20.14 -5.93 -36.63
N LYS A 197 19.61 -6.31 -37.81
CA LYS A 197 20.39 -6.98 -38.87
C LYS A 197 21.53 -6.13 -39.43
N ASN A 198 21.46 -4.81 -39.29
CA ASN A 198 22.46 -3.86 -39.79
C ASN A 198 23.43 -3.41 -38.70
N GLN A 199 23.21 -3.80 -37.44
CA GLN A 199 24.06 -3.47 -36.29
C GLN A 199 25.14 -4.53 -36.02
N ASP A 200 24.96 -5.76 -36.51
CA ASP A 200 25.90 -6.88 -36.33
C ASP A 200 27.04 -6.91 -37.37
N LYS A 201 27.33 -5.80 -38.06
CA LYS A 201 28.30 -5.73 -39.17
C LYS A 201 29.27 -4.57 -39.00
#